data_AF-A0A9J6H5B0-F1
#
_entry.id   AF-A0A9J6H5B0-F1
#
_cell.length_a   1.000
_cell.length_b   1.000
_cell.length_c   1.000
_cell.angle_alpha   90.00
_cell.angle_beta   90.00
_cell.angle_gamma   90.00
#
_symmetry.space_group_name_H-M   'P 1'
#
loop_
_entity.id
_entity.type
_entity.pdbx_description
1 polymer ?
#
loop_
_entity_poly.entity_id
_entity_poly.type
_entity_poly.pdbx_seq_one_letter_code
_entity_poly.pdbx_strand_id
1 'polypeptide(L)'
;MSTGETPSHCSQRKSKKKKQKARNFARKASKLSRFCSHKWTLIVLVYVIAFYASYHVHKRILPHVLDTMVRLQNSDPLLDLPGCTMPLYPSFHWTIRHANTADTSLRWRCPGRRPTVVYRNGNVLGLNKTRLAEYYGDSSAQRLNCSYREVKRNATSRVPDLSHAFGSPRPFVSGQPLAEEYVAVTCEAGIETLFTDYFLFARKKAKKTSKATSRGFREKGQMNVVLLGIDMTSRINFGRHMKLTRQFLMQELNAFEFLGYNKVGDNSFGNQIPLLTGLPSEYAERLFHYKSFDTLPHLWSVFGARGYVTLFLEEMPRLGLFVYPDLRGFRKPPTDYYPQPIIDAMSAEGGLDNYCAGSRLKTQVFLEYLDDVLRLNAEDGQPLFAYVWLSDVPHANDHALLMLDEPVHALLRAMHERGAFEDTAVVLLSDHGPRFGNARTTEIGRHEDKTPFGFMVLPPAFLRQHPEAAVHLEVNQRRLVTAYDAHATLLVLSGYTDGYSDLFRPTQRGVSLFGPVPPERACDDAFIPPEFCACQGAQTNLDGRSAAARSFARFVVHYLNALNQLHFPNQCKRWKFLHVGDASVLGGPREREGFDEGSRDDRTVGAIRGVRPAPRWVAPSSGLRAEAGLV
;
A
#
# COMPACT_ATOMS: atom_id res chain seq x y z
N MET A 1 -93.93 48.94 -67.53
CA MET A 1 -93.08 49.38 -68.66
C MET A 1 -91.75 49.81 -68.08
N SER A 2 -90.65 49.09 -68.40
CA SER A 2 -89.50 49.56 -69.20
C SER A 2 -88.57 50.51 -68.40
N THR A 3 -87.23 50.40 -68.32
CA THR A 3 -86.14 49.62 -68.94
C THR A 3 -84.81 49.95 -68.21
N GLY A 4 -83.81 49.03 -68.24
CA GLY A 4 -82.34 49.22 -68.48
C GLY A 4 -81.51 50.22 -67.63
N GLU A 5 -80.21 50.12 -67.33
CA GLU A 5 -79.04 49.29 -67.72
C GLU A 5 -77.91 49.41 -66.64
N THR A 6 -76.89 48.53 -66.78
CA THR A 6 -75.59 48.24 -66.08
C THR A 6 -74.58 49.42 -65.88
N PRO A 7 -73.38 49.34 -65.18
CA PRO A 7 -72.40 48.22 -65.08
C PRO A 7 -71.49 48.11 -63.82
N SER A 8 -70.63 47.06 -63.70
CA SER A 8 -69.23 47.24 -63.23
C SER A 8 -68.28 46.05 -63.52
N HIS A 9 -67.46 46.23 -64.55
CA HIS A 9 -66.47 45.27 -65.07
C HIS A 9 -65.10 45.31 -64.35
N CYS A 10 -65.00 45.81 -63.11
CA CYS A 10 -63.70 46.17 -62.48
C CYS A 10 -63.11 45.10 -61.53
N SER A 11 -63.82 44.02 -61.20
CA SER A 11 -63.39 43.04 -60.18
C SER A 11 -62.41 41.96 -60.71
N GLN A 12 -62.47 41.58 -61.99
CA GLN A 12 -61.73 40.39 -62.46
C GLN A 12 -60.23 40.60 -62.76
N ARG A 13 -59.76 41.82 -63.04
CA ARG A 13 -58.34 42.08 -63.36
C ARG A 13 -57.42 42.13 -62.13
N LYS A 14 -57.92 42.51 -60.94
CA LYS A 14 -57.11 42.57 -59.69
C LYS A 14 -56.87 41.17 -59.07
N SER A 15 -57.78 40.21 -59.29
CA SER A 15 -57.68 38.84 -58.77
C SER A 15 -56.56 38.01 -59.44
N LYS A 16 -56.41 38.10 -60.78
CA LYS A 16 -55.39 37.34 -61.52
C LYS A 16 -53.95 37.76 -61.21
N LYS A 17 -53.68 39.06 -60.99
CA LYS A 17 -52.32 39.54 -60.61
C LYS A 17 -51.90 39.12 -59.19
N LYS A 18 -52.82 39.02 -58.23
CA LYS A 18 -52.53 38.52 -56.87
C LYS A 18 -52.19 37.03 -56.84
N LYS A 19 -52.90 36.19 -57.61
CA LYS A 19 -52.63 34.74 -57.70
C LYS A 19 -51.26 34.42 -58.35
N GLN A 20 -50.83 35.19 -59.35
CA GLN A 20 -49.53 35.00 -59.99
C GLN A 20 -48.35 35.35 -59.05
N LYS A 21 -48.46 36.45 -58.27
CA LYS A 21 -47.44 36.83 -57.28
C LYS A 21 -47.32 35.80 -56.14
N ALA A 22 -48.43 35.27 -55.65
CA ALA A 22 -48.43 34.24 -54.60
C ALA A 22 -47.75 32.93 -55.06
N ARG A 23 -47.99 32.48 -56.30
CA ARG A 23 -47.34 31.30 -56.88
C ARG A 23 -45.82 31.46 -57.05
N ASN A 24 -45.36 32.65 -57.46
CA ASN A 24 -43.94 32.92 -57.59
C ASN A 24 -43.22 33.01 -56.24
N PHE A 25 -43.89 33.51 -55.20
CA PHE A 25 -43.34 33.54 -53.84
C PHE A 25 -43.23 32.13 -53.24
N ALA A 26 -44.26 31.30 -53.41
CA ALA A 26 -44.23 29.90 -52.96
C ALA A 26 -43.13 29.07 -53.65
N ARG A 27 -42.87 29.29 -54.95
CA ARG A 27 -41.77 28.65 -55.69
C ARG A 27 -40.38 29.10 -55.23
N LYS A 28 -40.21 30.38 -54.86
CA LYS A 28 -38.95 30.89 -54.28
C LYS A 28 -38.73 30.35 -52.86
N ALA A 29 -39.76 30.30 -52.03
CA ALA A 29 -39.69 29.77 -50.68
C ALA A 29 -39.36 28.26 -50.65
N SER A 30 -39.93 27.46 -51.57
CA SER A 30 -39.63 26.02 -51.64
C SER A 30 -38.21 25.72 -52.15
N LYS A 31 -37.68 26.55 -53.07
CA LYS A 31 -36.27 26.47 -53.47
C LYS A 31 -35.31 26.85 -52.33
N LEU A 32 -35.61 27.90 -51.56
CA LEU A 32 -34.80 28.31 -50.41
C LEU A 32 -34.80 27.25 -49.30
N SER A 33 -35.96 26.65 -49.01
CA SER A 33 -36.12 25.57 -48.04
C SER A 33 -35.29 24.32 -48.40
N ARG A 34 -35.31 23.88 -49.67
CA ARG A 34 -34.49 22.74 -50.13
C ARG A 34 -32.99 23.06 -50.09
N PHE A 35 -32.61 24.30 -50.41
CA PHE A 35 -31.21 24.73 -50.40
C PHE A 35 -30.64 24.83 -48.97
N CYS A 36 -31.44 25.32 -48.02
CA CYS A 36 -31.07 25.33 -46.60
C CYS A 36 -31.01 23.91 -46.01
N SER A 37 -31.95 23.03 -46.36
CA SER A 37 -31.96 21.63 -45.90
C SER A 37 -30.67 20.89 -46.28
N HIS A 38 -30.23 20.99 -47.55
CA HIS A 38 -29.01 20.33 -48.03
C HIS A 38 -27.72 20.86 -47.39
N LYS A 39 -27.62 22.17 -47.13
CA LYS A 39 -26.44 22.73 -46.43
C LYS A 39 -26.38 22.25 -44.99
N TRP A 40 -27.52 22.18 -44.29
CA TRP A 40 -27.57 21.64 -42.94
C TRP A 40 -27.24 20.15 -42.89
N THR A 41 -27.69 19.35 -43.86
CA THR A 41 -27.33 17.93 -43.93
C THR A 41 -25.82 17.74 -44.15
N LEU A 42 -25.21 18.56 -45.01
CA LEU A 42 -23.77 18.51 -45.27
C LEU A 42 -22.96 18.90 -44.03
N ILE A 43 -23.37 19.95 -43.32
CA ILE A 43 -22.72 20.39 -42.07
C ILE A 43 -22.80 19.29 -41.01
N VAL A 44 -23.97 18.69 -40.80
CA VAL A 44 -24.14 17.59 -39.83
C VAL A 44 -23.28 16.38 -40.23
N LEU A 45 -23.22 16.02 -41.51
CA LEU A 45 -22.39 14.92 -41.99
C LEU A 45 -20.89 15.17 -41.73
N VAL A 46 -20.41 16.39 -42.00
CA VAL A 46 -19.01 16.77 -41.71
C VAL A 46 -18.71 16.71 -40.21
N TYR A 47 -19.63 17.20 -39.36
CA TYR A 47 -19.47 17.10 -37.90
C TYR A 47 -19.47 15.65 -37.42
N VAL A 48 -20.34 14.79 -37.96
CA VAL A 48 -20.37 13.36 -37.62
C VAL A 48 -19.09 12.65 -38.07
N ILE A 49 -18.58 12.94 -39.27
CA ILE A 49 -17.32 12.38 -39.76
C ILE A 49 -16.14 12.87 -38.93
N ALA A 50 -16.07 14.17 -38.62
CA ALA A 50 -15.02 14.75 -37.78
C ALA A 50 -15.08 14.19 -36.34
N PHE A 51 -16.27 14.02 -35.78
CA PHE A 51 -16.47 13.39 -34.49
C PHE A 51 -16.05 11.91 -34.51
N TYR A 52 -16.45 11.16 -35.54
CA TYR A 52 -16.11 9.75 -35.67
C TYR A 52 -14.61 9.54 -35.93
N ALA A 53 -13.98 10.41 -36.72
CA ALA A 53 -12.54 10.43 -36.96
C ALA A 53 -11.78 10.80 -35.68
N SER A 54 -12.18 11.85 -34.97
CA SER A 54 -11.61 12.24 -33.68
C SER A 54 -11.77 11.13 -32.65
N TYR A 55 -12.96 10.51 -32.58
CA TYR A 55 -13.23 9.35 -31.74
C TYR A 55 -12.32 8.16 -32.11
N HIS A 56 -12.17 7.82 -33.39
CA HIS A 56 -11.29 6.74 -33.83
C HIS A 56 -9.81 7.02 -33.53
N VAL A 57 -9.37 8.26 -33.75
CA VAL A 57 -8.00 8.68 -33.42
C VAL A 57 -7.78 8.56 -31.91
N HIS A 58 -8.63 9.14 -31.07
CA HIS A 58 -8.45 9.13 -29.61
C HIS A 58 -8.68 7.76 -28.96
N LYS A 59 -9.64 6.95 -29.44
CA LYS A 59 -9.99 5.66 -28.81
C LYS A 59 -9.27 4.46 -29.41
N ARG A 60 -8.81 4.52 -30.66
CA ARG A 60 -8.19 3.36 -31.33
C ARG A 60 -6.74 3.57 -31.74
N ILE A 61 -6.39 4.73 -32.28
CA ILE A 61 -5.04 4.95 -32.84
C ILE A 61 -4.09 5.47 -31.76
N LEU A 62 -4.47 6.52 -31.04
CA LEU A 62 -3.65 7.18 -30.03
C LEU A 62 -3.19 6.22 -28.90
N PRO A 63 -4.03 5.30 -28.38
CA PRO A 63 -3.57 4.32 -27.39
C PRO A 63 -2.53 3.36 -27.95
N HIS A 64 -2.68 2.92 -29.21
CA HIS A 64 -1.70 2.04 -29.85
C HIS A 64 -0.39 2.76 -30.18
N VAL A 65 -0.46 4.01 -30.65
CA VAL A 65 0.74 4.82 -30.91
C VAL A 65 1.45 5.12 -29.60
N LEU A 66 0.73 5.46 -28.52
CA LEU A 66 1.32 5.63 -27.19
C LEU A 66 1.91 4.34 -26.63
N ASP A 67 1.23 3.19 -26.78
CA ASP A 67 1.77 1.88 -26.40
C ASP A 67 3.06 1.56 -27.15
N THR A 68 3.09 1.85 -28.46
CA THR A 68 4.27 1.65 -29.31
C THR A 68 5.40 2.61 -28.94
N MET A 69 5.09 3.89 -28.68
CA MET A 69 6.08 4.89 -28.25
C MET A 69 6.64 4.59 -26.85
N VAL A 70 5.82 4.07 -25.93
CA VAL A 70 6.28 3.60 -24.61
C VAL A 70 7.17 2.37 -24.75
N ARG A 71 6.82 1.40 -25.61
CA ARG A 71 7.68 0.26 -25.91
C ARG A 71 9.02 0.69 -26.50
N LEU A 72 9.03 1.77 -27.29
CA LEU A 72 10.25 2.35 -27.88
C LEU A 72 11.04 3.24 -26.91
N GLN A 73 10.43 3.72 -25.82
CA GLN A 73 11.08 4.56 -24.80
C GLN A 73 11.65 3.75 -23.62
N ASN A 74 11.32 2.46 -23.51
CA ASN A 74 11.81 1.51 -22.51
C ASN A 74 12.73 0.45 -23.14
N SER A 75 13.91 0.83 -23.64
CA SER A 75 14.86 -0.14 -24.19
C SER A 75 15.59 -0.96 -23.11
N ASP A 76 15.75 -0.39 -21.91
CA ASP A 76 16.59 -0.99 -20.87
C ASP A 76 15.73 -1.49 -19.70
N PRO A 77 15.82 -2.78 -19.33
CA PRO A 77 15.11 -3.31 -18.17
C PRO A 77 15.69 -2.77 -16.85
N LEU A 78 14.89 -2.78 -15.78
CA LEU A 78 15.34 -2.39 -14.43
C LEU A 78 16.43 -3.33 -13.92
N LEU A 79 16.20 -4.64 -14.12
CA LEU A 79 17.16 -5.72 -13.92
C LEU A 79 17.33 -6.46 -15.25
N ASP A 80 18.58 -6.64 -15.68
CA ASP A 80 18.93 -7.52 -16.80
C ASP A 80 19.89 -8.61 -16.31
N LEU A 81 19.35 -9.66 -15.70
CA LEU A 81 20.14 -10.74 -15.12
C LEU A 81 19.80 -12.08 -15.79
N PRO A 82 20.75 -13.03 -15.87
CA PRO A 82 20.49 -14.36 -16.40
C PRO A 82 19.30 -15.07 -15.76
N GLY A 83 19.14 -14.94 -14.43
CA GLY A 83 18.03 -15.56 -13.69
C GLY A 83 16.76 -14.73 -13.61
N CYS A 84 16.82 -13.42 -13.91
CA CYS A 84 15.69 -12.51 -13.73
C CYS A 84 15.85 -11.23 -14.57
N THR A 85 14.92 -11.03 -15.51
CA THR A 85 14.75 -9.74 -16.19
C THR A 85 13.52 -9.03 -15.63
N MET A 86 13.66 -7.82 -15.09
CA MET A 86 12.51 -7.03 -14.62
C MET A 86 12.32 -5.78 -15.48
N PRO A 87 11.10 -5.48 -15.94
CA PRO A 87 10.84 -4.29 -16.74
C PRO A 87 11.05 -3.00 -15.95
N LEU A 88 11.53 -1.95 -16.62
CA LEU A 88 11.52 -0.60 -16.06
C LEU A 88 10.22 0.11 -16.43
N TYR A 89 9.47 0.55 -15.42
CA TYR A 89 8.27 1.37 -15.62
C TYR A 89 8.47 2.78 -15.06
N PRO A 90 8.04 3.83 -15.78
CA PRO A 90 8.11 5.20 -15.28
C PRO A 90 7.08 5.42 -14.17
N SER A 91 7.44 6.23 -13.17
CA SER A 91 6.59 6.49 -11.99
C SER A 91 5.20 7.02 -12.35
N PHE A 92 5.08 7.84 -13.40
CA PHE A 92 3.82 8.44 -13.85
C PHE A 92 3.34 7.87 -15.20
N HIS A 93 3.33 6.55 -15.34
CA HIS A 93 2.85 5.92 -16.57
C HIS A 93 1.37 6.24 -16.88
N TRP A 94 1.04 6.40 -18.16
CA TRP A 94 -0.28 6.89 -18.59
C TRP A 94 -1.44 5.92 -18.25
N THR A 95 -1.19 4.60 -18.25
CA THR A 95 -2.21 3.57 -17.93
C THR A 95 -2.73 3.67 -16.50
N ILE A 96 -1.88 4.11 -15.57
CA ILE A 96 -2.24 4.32 -14.16
C ILE A 96 -2.63 5.78 -13.88
N ARG A 97 -2.57 6.68 -14.87
CA ARG A 97 -2.87 8.12 -14.69
C ARG A 97 -4.28 8.37 -14.17
N HIS A 98 -5.27 7.58 -14.60
CA HIS A 98 -6.65 7.69 -14.10
C HIS A 98 -6.83 7.17 -12.67
N ALA A 99 -5.93 6.30 -12.20
CA ALA A 99 -5.84 5.88 -10.80
C ALA A 99 -4.92 6.81 -9.98
N ASN A 100 -4.10 7.63 -10.66
CA ASN A 100 -3.13 8.54 -10.07
C ASN A 100 -3.57 10.03 -10.10
N THR A 101 -4.82 10.34 -10.44
CA THR A 101 -5.36 11.70 -10.24
C THR A 101 -5.58 11.90 -8.76
N ALA A 102 -4.49 12.12 -8.03
CA ALA A 102 -4.55 12.58 -6.66
C ALA A 102 -5.34 13.88 -6.66
N ASP A 103 -6.47 13.89 -5.98
CA ASP A 103 -7.03 15.15 -5.56
C ASP A 103 -6.04 15.73 -4.55
N THR A 104 -5.21 16.66 -4.99
CA THR A 104 -4.21 17.34 -4.15
C THR A 104 -4.85 18.14 -3.01
N SER A 105 -6.17 18.28 -2.99
CA SER A 105 -6.92 18.79 -1.83
C SER A 105 -7.01 17.77 -0.68
N LEU A 106 -6.72 16.48 -0.93
CA LEU A 106 -6.60 15.40 0.07
C LEU A 106 -5.27 15.45 0.84
N ARG A 107 -4.70 16.63 1.12
CA ARG A 107 -3.89 16.80 2.33
C ARG A 107 -4.84 16.74 3.53
N TRP A 108 -5.45 15.57 3.75
CA TRP A 108 -6.34 15.32 4.87
C TRP A 108 -5.54 15.48 6.15
N ARG A 109 -5.67 16.66 6.76
CA ARG A 109 -5.26 16.86 8.15
C ARG A 109 -6.39 16.30 8.98
N CYS A 110 -6.10 15.56 10.04
CA CYS A 110 -7.08 15.10 11.01
C CYS A 110 -7.80 16.32 11.62
N PRO A 111 -8.97 16.76 11.11
CA PRO A 111 -9.55 18.02 11.55
C PRO A 111 -10.16 17.89 12.94
N GLY A 112 -10.33 16.65 13.41
CA GLY A 112 -11.17 16.30 14.55
C GLY A 112 -12.63 16.68 14.31
N ARG A 113 -13.54 16.20 15.18
CA ARG A 113 -14.84 16.89 15.33
C ARG A 113 -14.67 18.21 16.09
N ARG A 114 -13.66 18.29 16.97
CA ARG A 114 -13.18 19.48 17.68
C ARG A 114 -11.67 19.31 17.96
N PRO A 115 -10.80 20.33 17.80
CA PRO A 115 -9.36 20.17 17.95
C PRO A 115 -8.93 20.03 19.42
N THR A 116 -8.02 19.09 19.71
CA THR A 116 -7.46 18.92 21.06
C THR A 116 -6.66 20.15 21.49
N VAL A 117 -6.73 20.48 22.77
CA VAL A 117 -5.92 21.55 23.40
C VAL A 117 -4.87 21.01 24.35
N VAL A 118 -4.81 19.69 24.50
CA VAL A 118 -3.75 19.01 25.24
C VAL A 118 -2.61 18.78 24.26
N TYR A 119 -1.42 19.24 24.62
CA TYR A 119 -0.22 19.02 23.84
C TYR A 119 0.81 18.28 24.67
N ARG A 120 1.71 17.60 23.96
CA ARG A 120 2.81 16.86 24.56
C ARG A 120 4.10 17.65 24.40
N ASN A 121 4.90 17.71 25.46
CA ASN A 121 6.28 18.19 25.45
C ASN A 121 7.16 17.22 26.24
N GLY A 122 7.88 16.35 25.54
CA GLY A 122 8.60 15.24 26.17
C GLY A 122 7.67 14.30 26.93
N ASN A 123 7.95 14.10 28.23
CA ASN A 123 7.13 13.26 29.14
C ASN A 123 6.07 14.06 29.92
N VAL A 124 5.84 15.32 29.54
CA VAL A 124 4.89 16.21 30.18
C VAL A 124 3.76 16.53 29.21
N LEU A 125 2.54 16.55 29.75
CA LEU A 125 1.37 17.06 29.04
C LEU A 125 1.04 18.48 29.51
N GLY A 126 0.77 19.36 28.56
CA GLY A 126 0.35 20.73 28.79
C GLY A 126 -1.05 20.99 28.26
N LEU A 127 -1.72 22.00 28.83
CA LEU A 127 -3.02 22.49 28.36
C LEU A 127 -2.86 23.88 27.74
N ASN A 128 -3.23 24.01 26.47
CA ASN A 128 -3.28 25.30 25.80
C ASN A 128 -4.63 26.01 26.04
N LYS A 129 -4.70 26.78 27.13
CA LYS A 129 -5.91 27.52 27.52
C LYS A 129 -6.34 28.58 26.51
N THR A 130 -5.41 29.17 25.75
CA THR A 130 -5.72 30.18 24.73
C THR A 130 -6.47 29.55 23.56
N ARG A 131 -6.01 28.39 23.08
CA ARG A 131 -6.69 27.61 22.04
C ARG A 131 -8.02 27.02 22.51
N LEU A 132 -8.17 26.76 23.81
CA LEU A 132 -9.42 26.26 24.39
C LEU A 132 -10.57 27.26 24.25
N ALA A 133 -10.34 28.53 24.58
CA ALA A 133 -11.33 29.57 24.36
C ALA A 133 -11.66 29.74 22.87
N GLU A 134 -10.63 29.70 22.01
CA GLU A 134 -10.79 29.76 20.54
C GLU A 134 -11.66 28.61 19.99
N TYR A 135 -11.45 27.38 20.46
CA TYR A 135 -12.12 26.19 19.90
C TYR A 135 -13.46 25.86 20.54
N TYR A 136 -13.67 26.21 21.81
CA TYR A 136 -14.83 25.76 22.59
C TYR A 136 -15.60 26.90 23.29
N GLY A 137 -15.14 28.15 23.17
CA GLY A 137 -15.72 29.33 23.80
C GLY A 137 -15.36 29.49 25.28
N ASP A 138 -15.46 30.73 25.78
CA ASP A 138 -15.02 31.10 27.14
C ASP A 138 -15.76 30.33 28.25
N SER A 139 -17.06 30.10 28.10
CA SER A 139 -17.88 29.39 29.09
C SER A 139 -17.47 27.93 29.26
N SER A 140 -17.00 27.28 28.20
CA SER A 140 -16.47 25.91 28.26
C SER A 140 -15.05 25.92 28.82
N ALA A 141 -14.25 26.93 28.45
CA ALA A 141 -12.88 27.09 28.92
C ALA A 141 -12.79 27.24 30.45
N GLN A 142 -13.73 27.96 31.06
CA GLN A 142 -13.79 28.16 32.52
C GLN A 142 -14.24 26.92 33.31
N ARG A 143 -15.00 26.01 32.68
CA ARG A 143 -15.56 24.80 33.30
C ARG A 143 -14.80 23.52 32.91
N LEU A 144 -13.68 23.66 32.20
CA LEU A 144 -12.93 22.51 31.71
C LEU A 144 -12.38 21.70 32.89
N ASN A 145 -12.74 20.42 32.90
CA ASN A 145 -12.14 19.42 33.77
C ASN A 145 -11.56 18.30 32.91
N CYS A 146 -10.27 18.02 33.09
CA CYS A 146 -9.61 16.93 32.38
C CYS A 146 -9.18 15.86 33.37
N SER A 147 -9.32 14.61 32.94
CA SER A 147 -8.79 13.45 33.64
C SER A 147 -8.05 12.55 32.66
N TYR A 148 -7.17 11.71 33.16
CA TYR A 148 -6.51 10.70 32.36
C TYR A 148 -6.70 9.32 32.97
N ARG A 149 -6.65 8.30 32.10
CA ARG A 149 -6.73 6.89 32.44
C ARG A 149 -5.57 6.16 31.79
N GLU A 150 -4.92 5.30 32.56
CA GLU A 150 -3.95 4.35 32.02
C GLU A 150 -4.66 3.36 31.10
N VAL A 151 -4.10 3.09 29.93
CA VAL A 151 -4.59 2.06 28.99
C VAL A 151 -3.77 0.79 29.17
N LYS A 152 -4.43 -0.30 29.55
CA LYS A 152 -3.80 -1.58 29.87
C LYS A 152 -4.28 -2.69 28.95
N ARG A 153 -3.42 -3.68 28.76
CA ARG A 153 -3.79 -4.95 28.12
C ARG A 153 -4.80 -5.70 28.99
N ASN A 154 -5.92 -6.14 28.41
CA ASN A 154 -6.85 -7.02 29.10
C ASN A 154 -6.43 -8.49 28.94
N ALA A 155 -5.55 -8.95 29.83
CA ALA A 155 -5.02 -10.32 29.79
C ALA A 155 -6.08 -11.42 30.06
N THR A 156 -7.27 -11.05 30.58
CA THR A 156 -8.35 -12.01 30.85
C THR A 156 -9.26 -12.26 29.64
N SER A 157 -9.12 -11.46 28.58
CA SER A 157 -9.87 -11.63 27.33
C SER A 157 -9.48 -12.94 26.62
N ARG A 158 -10.44 -13.51 25.87
CA ARG A 158 -10.18 -14.66 24.97
C ARG A 158 -9.19 -14.31 23.85
N VAL A 159 -9.18 -13.04 23.43
CA VAL A 159 -8.26 -12.47 22.43
C VAL A 159 -7.67 -11.20 23.04
N PRO A 160 -6.57 -11.29 23.80
CA PRO A 160 -5.99 -10.14 24.49
C PRO A 160 -5.52 -9.01 23.56
N ASP A 161 -5.14 -9.33 22.31
CA ASP A 161 -4.72 -8.33 21.31
C ASP A 161 -5.85 -7.49 20.72
N LEU A 162 -7.10 -7.89 20.98
CA LEU A 162 -8.32 -7.15 20.63
C LEU A 162 -9.05 -6.65 21.88
N SER A 163 -8.33 -6.48 22.99
CA SER A 163 -8.94 -6.02 24.22
C SER A 163 -7.99 -5.19 25.07
N HIS A 164 -8.46 -3.98 25.36
CA HIS A 164 -7.88 -3.07 26.33
C HIS A 164 -8.78 -2.93 27.56
N ALA A 165 -8.20 -2.44 28.64
CA ALA A 165 -8.89 -2.03 29.85
C ALA A 165 -8.35 -0.67 30.29
N PHE A 166 -9.25 0.20 30.76
CA PHE A 166 -8.87 1.49 31.30
C PHE A 166 -8.73 1.41 32.83
N GLY A 167 -7.65 1.97 33.36
CA GLY A 167 -7.46 2.15 34.79
C GLY A 167 -8.47 3.12 35.41
N SER A 168 -8.33 3.35 36.72
CA SER A 168 -9.10 4.36 37.43
C SER A 168 -8.77 5.77 36.91
N PRO A 169 -9.76 6.66 36.74
CA PRO A 169 -9.53 8.03 36.34
C PRO A 169 -8.70 8.79 37.37
N ARG A 170 -7.72 9.55 36.89
CA ARG A 170 -6.85 10.41 37.69
C ARG A 170 -6.97 11.85 37.20
N PRO A 171 -6.92 12.85 38.11
CA PRO A 171 -6.99 14.26 37.72
C PRO A 171 -5.79 14.62 36.84
N PHE A 172 -6.04 15.33 35.74
CA PHE A 172 -5.01 15.84 34.87
C PHE A 172 -4.46 17.18 35.38
N VAL A 173 -3.15 17.26 35.61
CA VAL A 173 -2.48 18.50 36.03
C VAL A 173 -1.49 18.92 34.95
N SER A 174 -1.78 20.03 34.27
CA SER A 174 -0.92 20.58 33.22
C SER A 174 0.49 20.87 33.74
N GLY A 175 1.51 20.41 33.01
CA GLY A 175 2.91 20.63 33.36
C GLY A 175 3.52 19.55 34.26
N GLN A 176 2.75 18.54 34.69
CA GLN A 176 3.28 17.43 35.48
C GLN A 176 3.64 16.22 34.60
N PRO A 177 4.77 15.55 34.88
CA PRO A 177 5.13 14.32 34.18
C PRO A 177 4.19 13.18 34.58
N LEU A 178 3.83 12.33 33.62
CA LEU A 178 3.01 11.16 33.86
C LEU A 178 3.86 9.92 34.18
N ALA A 179 3.31 9.04 35.01
CA ALA A 179 3.97 7.80 35.41
C ALA A 179 3.72 6.67 34.40
N GLU A 180 2.56 6.71 33.78
CA GLU A 180 2.00 5.76 32.85
C GLU A 180 2.62 5.89 31.45
N GLU A 181 2.80 4.74 30.80
CA GLU A 181 3.34 4.66 29.44
C GLU A 181 2.27 4.92 28.38
N TYR A 182 1.04 4.46 28.62
CA TYR A 182 -0.09 4.59 27.68
C TYR A 182 -1.26 5.26 28.39
N VAL A 183 -1.70 6.42 27.91
CA VAL A 183 -2.77 7.19 28.54
C VAL A 183 -3.82 7.67 27.55
N ALA A 184 -5.08 7.60 27.99
CA ALA A 184 -6.20 8.29 27.37
C ALA A 184 -6.56 9.50 28.25
N VAL A 185 -6.57 10.68 27.67
CA VAL A 185 -6.94 11.94 28.34
C VAL A 185 -8.33 12.33 27.86
N THR A 186 -9.27 12.48 28.78
CA THR A 186 -10.64 12.91 28.51
C THR A 186 -10.87 14.26 29.17
N CYS A 187 -11.34 15.22 28.38
CA CYS A 187 -11.64 16.57 28.84
C CYS A 187 -13.13 16.88 28.65
N GLU A 188 -13.75 17.43 29.69
CA GLU A 188 -15.20 17.61 29.81
C GLU A 188 -15.53 19.04 30.26
N ALA A 189 -16.69 19.55 29.87
CA ALA A 189 -17.23 20.83 30.34
C ALA A 189 -18.61 20.61 31.01
N GLY A 190 -18.60 20.28 32.30
CA GLY A 190 -19.81 19.79 32.99
C GLY A 190 -20.02 18.31 32.68
N ILE A 191 -21.12 17.97 32.00
CA ILE A 191 -21.44 16.58 31.59
C ILE A 191 -21.10 16.28 30.12
N GLU A 192 -20.71 17.30 29.34
CA GLU A 192 -20.37 17.15 27.94
C GLU A 192 -18.88 16.80 27.81
N THR A 193 -18.58 15.61 27.27
CA THR A 193 -17.23 15.26 26.84
C THR A 193 -16.85 16.08 25.60
N LEU A 194 -15.83 16.92 25.73
CA LEU A 194 -15.37 17.78 24.64
C LEU A 194 -14.48 17.02 23.65
N PHE A 195 -13.53 16.22 24.18
CA PHE A 195 -12.64 15.37 23.40
C PHE A 195 -11.98 14.30 24.29
N THR A 196 -11.57 13.21 23.64
CA THR A 196 -10.61 12.23 24.15
C THR A 196 -9.39 12.25 23.23
N ASP A 197 -8.20 12.20 23.80
CA ASP A 197 -6.94 12.13 23.07
C ASP A 197 -5.99 11.12 23.73
N TYR A 198 -5.06 10.57 22.97
CA TYR A 198 -4.24 9.43 23.36
C TYR A 198 -2.77 9.75 23.27
N PHE A 199 -2.00 9.42 24.30
CA PHE A 199 -0.58 9.72 24.38
C PHE A 199 0.22 8.49 24.80
N LEU A 200 1.36 8.31 24.17
CA LEU A 200 2.33 7.27 24.46
C LEU A 200 3.62 7.93 24.96
N PHE A 201 4.19 7.40 26.03
CA PHE A 201 5.42 7.88 26.64
C PHE A 201 6.36 6.70 26.85
N ALA A 202 7.50 6.66 26.15
CA ALA A 202 8.47 5.59 26.39
C ALA A 202 8.94 5.62 27.85
N ARG A 203 8.89 4.46 28.50
CA ARG A 203 9.37 4.27 29.87
C ARG A 203 10.56 3.32 29.88
N LYS A 204 11.47 3.55 30.82
CA LYS A 204 12.68 2.76 30.94
C LYS A 204 12.33 1.32 31.27
N LYS A 205 12.84 0.38 30.47
CA LYS A 205 12.65 -1.06 30.70
C LYS A 205 13.83 -1.60 31.49
N ALA A 206 13.62 -2.75 32.12
CA ALA A 206 14.70 -3.43 32.84
C ALA A 206 15.84 -3.77 31.86
N LYS A 207 17.08 -3.51 32.25
CA LYS A 207 18.25 -3.87 31.44
C LYS A 207 18.26 -5.38 31.20
N LYS A 208 18.49 -5.78 29.96
CA LYS A 208 18.59 -7.18 29.59
C LYS A 208 20.04 -7.62 29.60
N THR A 209 20.24 -8.84 30.09
CA THR A 209 21.53 -9.54 29.98
C THR A 209 21.35 -10.67 28.98
N SER A 210 22.36 -10.91 28.14
CA SER A 210 22.34 -12.04 27.21
C SER A 210 22.20 -13.34 28.00
N LYS A 211 21.19 -14.15 27.64
CA LYS A 211 21.03 -15.51 28.22
C LYS A 211 22.04 -16.48 27.61
N ALA A 212 22.66 -16.13 26.48
CA ALA A 212 23.76 -16.86 25.89
C ALA A 212 25.07 -16.54 26.63
N THR A 213 25.24 -17.19 27.78
CA THR A 213 26.51 -17.58 28.41
C THR A 213 27.57 -16.50 28.72
N SER A 214 27.72 -16.21 30.02
CA SER A 214 28.89 -16.56 30.86
C SER A 214 30.35 -16.45 30.34
N ARG A 215 30.65 -15.83 29.20
CA ARG A 215 32.00 -15.41 28.80
C ARG A 215 32.05 -13.91 28.58
N GLY A 216 32.15 -13.16 29.67
CA GLY A 216 32.95 -11.93 29.79
C GLY A 216 32.85 -10.80 28.76
N PHE A 217 31.91 -10.81 27.82
CA PHE A 217 31.85 -9.83 26.74
C PHE A 217 30.61 -8.96 26.91
N ARG A 218 30.83 -7.69 27.29
CA ARG A 218 30.07 -6.61 26.65
C ARG A 218 30.54 -6.62 25.20
N GLU A 219 29.84 -7.31 24.30
CA GLU A 219 30.19 -7.43 22.86
C GLU A 219 30.32 -6.04 22.24
N LYS A 220 31.57 -5.56 22.11
CA LYS A 220 31.92 -4.45 21.22
C LYS A 220 31.29 -4.76 19.85
N GLY A 221 30.28 -3.99 19.43
CA GLY A 221 29.70 -4.08 18.09
C GLY A 221 28.18 -4.25 17.99
N GLN A 222 27.43 -4.37 19.09
CA GLN A 222 25.96 -4.38 19.03
C GLN A 222 25.41 -2.99 18.65
N MET A 223 24.52 -2.95 17.66
CA MET A 223 23.85 -1.75 17.15
C MET A 223 22.33 -1.85 17.36
N ASN A 224 21.62 -0.72 17.34
CA ASN A 224 20.17 -0.71 17.25
C ASN A 224 19.74 -1.18 15.85
N VAL A 225 18.59 -1.84 15.77
CA VAL A 225 18.00 -2.31 14.52
C VAL A 225 16.53 -1.91 14.49
N VAL A 226 16.16 -1.06 13.54
CA VAL A 226 14.78 -0.62 13.32
C VAL A 226 14.29 -1.19 11.98
N LEU A 227 13.32 -2.08 12.05
CA LEU A 227 12.54 -2.54 10.91
C LEU A 227 11.25 -1.72 10.84
N LEU A 228 11.21 -0.77 9.91
CA LEU A 228 10.07 0.11 9.66
C LEU A 228 9.36 -0.34 8.38
N GLY A 229 8.17 -0.89 8.52
CA GLY A 229 7.33 -1.31 7.41
C GLY A 229 6.29 -0.27 7.04
N ILE A 230 6.02 -0.11 5.75
CA ILE A 230 4.86 0.63 5.23
C ILE A 230 4.08 -0.31 4.34
N ASP A 231 2.84 -0.61 4.73
CA ASP A 231 1.98 -1.54 4.02
C ASP A 231 1.66 -1.07 2.59
N MET A 232 1.34 -2.02 1.71
CA MET A 232 0.70 -1.78 0.42
C MET A 232 1.44 -0.80 -0.51
N THR A 233 2.77 -0.75 -0.44
CA THR A 233 3.58 0.26 -1.11
C THR A 233 4.64 -0.36 -2.03
N SER A 234 4.42 -0.21 -3.34
CA SER A 234 5.39 -0.62 -4.36
C SER A 234 6.57 0.36 -4.44
N ARG A 235 7.69 -0.07 -5.01
CA ARG A 235 8.83 0.81 -5.33
C ARG A 235 8.40 2.03 -6.15
N ILE A 236 7.58 1.80 -7.16
CA ILE A 236 7.13 2.86 -8.08
C ILE A 236 6.15 3.80 -7.37
N ASN A 237 5.25 3.27 -6.54
CA ASN A 237 4.32 4.04 -5.73
C ASN A 237 5.05 4.90 -4.69
N PHE A 238 6.03 4.33 -4.00
CA PHE A 238 6.91 5.05 -3.07
C PHE A 238 7.57 6.26 -3.77
N GLY A 239 8.14 6.04 -4.96
CA GLY A 239 8.74 7.12 -5.75
C GLY A 239 7.75 8.21 -6.21
N ARG A 240 6.44 7.92 -6.27
CA ARG A 240 5.41 8.93 -6.57
C ARG A 240 5.02 9.76 -5.36
N HIS A 241 4.81 9.12 -4.21
CA HIS A 241 4.10 9.72 -3.07
C HIS A 241 4.97 9.98 -1.83
N MET A 242 6.16 9.38 -1.73
CA MET A 242 7.09 9.54 -0.59
C MET A 242 8.37 10.28 -1.03
N LYS A 243 8.22 11.43 -1.68
CA LYS A 243 9.33 12.13 -2.36
C LYS A 243 10.34 12.70 -1.39
N LEU A 244 9.88 13.34 -0.31
CA LEU A 244 10.76 13.91 0.72
C LEU A 244 11.56 12.81 1.39
N THR A 245 10.86 11.73 1.78
CA THR A 245 11.45 10.56 2.42
C THR A 245 12.48 9.89 1.50
N ARG A 246 12.12 9.62 0.23
CA ARG A 246 13.04 8.99 -0.73
C ARG A 246 14.27 9.86 -0.98
N GLN A 247 14.10 11.17 -1.15
CA GLN A 247 15.22 12.08 -1.38
C GLN A 247 16.18 12.04 -0.19
N PHE A 248 15.67 12.13 1.03
CA PHE A 248 16.47 12.08 2.25
C PHE A 248 17.25 10.76 2.40
N LEU A 249 16.59 9.63 2.17
CA LEU A 249 17.23 8.30 2.19
C LEU A 249 18.41 8.23 1.23
N MET A 250 18.22 8.67 -0.02
CA MET A 250 19.24 8.52 -1.07
C MET A 250 20.36 9.56 -0.98
N GLN A 251 20.06 10.79 -0.58
CA GLN A 251 21.00 11.91 -0.64
C GLN A 251 21.70 12.19 0.68
N GLU A 252 21.02 12.00 1.81
CA GLU A 252 21.54 12.33 3.14
C GLU A 252 21.99 11.08 3.92
N LEU A 253 21.29 9.96 3.75
CA LEU A 253 21.58 8.72 4.48
C LEU A 253 22.37 7.67 3.69
N ASN A 254 22.63 7.90 2.39
CA ASN A 254 23.28 6.93 1.50
C ASN A 254 22.65 5.53 1.59
N ALA A 255 21.32 5.46 1.61
CA ALA A 255 20.59 4.21 1.72
C ALA A 255 20.82 3.30 0.49
N PHE A 256 20.94 2.00 0.74
CA PHE A 256 20.92 0.98 -0.32
C PHE A 256 19.46 0.72 -0.73
N GLU A 257 19.11 0.97 -2.00
CA GLU A 257 17.78 0.69 -2.58
C GLU A 257 17.78 -0.66 -3.30
N PHE A 258 17.03 -1.64 -2.80
CA PHE A 258 16.93 -2.95 -3.41
C PHE A 258 15.89 -2.96 -4.55
N LEU A 259 16.36 -2.70 -5.77
CA LEU A 259 15.52 -2.52 -6.96
C LEU A 259 14.77 -3.80 -7.38
N GLY A 260 15.35 -4.96 -7.08
CA GLY A 260 14.78 -6.27 -7.38
C GLY A 260 14.03 -6.93 -6.21
N TYR A 261 13.63 -6.15 -5.20
CA TYR A 261 12.88 -6.69 -4.06
C TYR A 261 11.49 -7.16 -4.49
N ASN A 262 11.22 -8.44 -4.30
CA ASN A 262 10.03 -9.13 -4.79
C ASN A 262 9.28 -9.78 -3.62
N LYS A 263 7.95 -9.69 -3.64
CA LYS A 263 7.10 -10.37 -2.66
C LYS A 263 7.12 -11.89 -2.86
N VAL A 264 6.90 -12.65 -1.80
CA VAL A 264 6.88 -14.13 -1.82
C VAL A 264 5.50 -14.71 -1.53
N GLY A 265 4.56 -13.88 -1.08
CA GLY A 265 3.18 -14.27 -0.80
C GLY A 265 2.18 -13.27 -1.33
N ASP A 266 0.90 -13.62 -1.20
CA ASP A 266 -0.17 -12.75 -1.69
C ASP A 266 -0.25 -11.47 -0.84
N ASN A 267 -0.50 -11.61 0.47
CA ASN A 267 -0.82 -10.55 1.44
C ASN A 267 0.29 -10.36 2.47
N SER A 268 0.05 -9.48 3.43
CA SER A 268 0.88 -9.25 4.60
C SER A 268 1.29 -10.53 5.31
N PHE A 269 0.39 -11.48 5.54
CA PHE A 269 0.73 -12.75 6.19
C PHE A 269 1.77 -13.55 5.40
N GLY A 270 1.56 -13.73 4.10
CA GLY A 270 2.47 -14.46 3.22
C GLY A 270 3.86 -13.83 3.05
N ASN A 271 4.04 -12.56 3.41
CA ASN A 271 5.29 -11.82 3.19
C ASN A 271 6.00 -11.44 4.50
N GLN A 272 5.26 -11.01 5.51
CA GLN A 272 5.81 -10.63 6.81
C GLN A 272 6.20 -11.86 7.66
N ILE A 273 5.51 -13.00 7.53
CA ILE A 273 5.92 -14.23 8.25
C ILE A 273 7.29 -14.74 7.78
N PRO A 274 7.58 -14.84 6.47
CA PRO A 274 8.94 -15.07 5.96
C PRO A 274 9.97 -14.08 6.51
N LEU A 275 9.65 -12.79 6.56
CA LEU A 275 10.53 -11.75 7.12
C LEU A 275 10.81 -11.96 8.61
N LEU A 276 9.79 -12.30 9.40
CA LEU A 276 9.88 -12.41 10.84
C LEU A 276 10.45 -13.74 11.33
N THR A 277 10.30 -14.81 10.57
CA THR A 277 10.60 -16.17 11.04
C THR A 277 11.52 -16.97 10.12
N GLY A 278 11.71 -16.54 8.87
CA GLY A 278 12.40 -17.31 7.84
C GLY A 278 11.61 -18.52 7.35
N LEU A 279 10.39 -18.72 7.85
CA LEU A 279 9.52 -19.85 7.50
C LEU A 279 8.49 -19.44 6.43
N PRO A 280 8.09 -20.36 5.54
CA PRO A 280 6.92 -20.17 4.70
C PRO A 280 5.65 -19.99 5.55
N SER A 281 4.74 -19.15 5.09
CA SER A 281 3.46 -18.90 5.76
C SER A 281 2.67 -20.19 6.01
N GLU A 282 2.62 -21.11 5.05
CA GLU A 282 1.87 -22.38 5.17
C GLU A 282 2.50 -23.32 6.20
N TYR A 283 3.80 -23.18 6.45
CA TYR A 283 4.49 -23.93 7.49
C TYR A 283 4.26 -23.28 8.86
N ALA A 284 4.41 -21.96 8.96
CA ALA A 284 4.10 -21.23 10.18
C ALA A 284 2.64 -21.43 10.64
N GLU A 285 1.70 -21.52 9.69
CA GLU A 285 0.29 -21.82 9.95
C GLU A 285 0.06 -23.13 10.67
N ARG A 286 0.87 -24.15 10.35
CA ARG A 286 0.79 -25.47 10.98
C ARG A 286 1.42 -25.49 12.37
N LEU A 287 2.30 -24.54 12.68
CA LEU A 287 3.06 -24.51 13.93
C LEU A 287 2.36 -23.76 15.06
N PHE A 288 1.45 -22.83 14.77
CA PHE A 288 0.81 -22.06 15.84
C PHE A 288 -0.25 -22.92 16.58
N HIS A 289 0.16 -23.53 17.70
CA HIS A 289 -0.73 -24.29 18.57
C HIS A 289 -1.88 -23.40 19.09
N TYR A 290 -3.13 -23.86 18.92
CA TYR A 290 -4.34 -23.17 19.43
C TYR A 290 -4.57 -21.72 18.91
N LYS A 291 -4.22 -21.42 17.66
CA LYS A 291 -4.40 -20.10 17.04
C LYS A 291 -3.57 -18.97 17.67
N SER A 292 -2.44 -19.28 18.32
CA SER A 292 -1.58 -18.27 18.98
C SER A 292 -0.13 -18.35 18.51
N PHE A 293 0.48 -17.18 18.29
CA PHE A 293 1.81 -17.02 17.69
C PHE A 293 2.97 -16.98 18.68
N ASP A 294 2.71 -17.27 19.96
CA ASP A 294 3.70 -17.20 21.05
C ASP A 294 4.92 -18.12 20.86
N THR A 295 4.80 -19.17 20.03
CA THR A 295 5.83 -20.22 19.88
C THR A 295 6.65 -20.10 18.60
N LEU A 296 6.30 -19.18 17.70
CA LEU A 296 7.07 -18.98 16.48
C LEU A 296 8.40 -18.28 16.79
N PRO A 297 9.47 -18.58 16.03
CA PRO A 297 10.79 -18.00 16.22
C PRO A 297 10.88 -16.60 15.58
N HIS A 298 10.07 -15.66 16.08
CA HIS A 298 10.05 -14.29 15.57
C HIS A 298 11.39 -13.57 15.81
N LEU A 299 11.77 -12.66 14.93
CA LEU A 299 13.00 -11.86 15.09
C LEU A 299 13.11 -11.19 16.46
N TRP A 300 12.05 -10.55 16.98
CA TRP A 300 12.12 -9.94 18.32
C TRP A 300 12.43 -10.94 19.43
N SER A 301 12.02 -12.21 19.30
CA SER A 301 12.38 -13.24 20.28
C SER A 301 13.88 -13.60 20.19
N VAL A 302 14.43 -13.62 18.97
CA VAL A 302 15.86 -13.86 18.70
C VAL A 302 16.72 -12.72 19.25
N PHE A 303 16.38 -11.47 18.94
CA PHE A 303 17.04 -10.28 19.44
C PHE A 303 16.92 -10.17 20.97
N GLY A 304 15.72 -10.39 21.51
CA GLY A 304 15.46 -10.36 22.94
C GLY A 304 16.30 -11.39 23.73
N ALA A 305 16.52 -12.59 23.17
CA ALA A 305 17.38 -13.60 23.78
C ALA A 305 18.86 -13.18 23.83
N ARG A 306 19.28 -12.29 22.92
CA ARG A 306 20.64 -11.71 22.82
C ARG A 306 20.83 -10.42 23.62
N GLY A 307 19.86 -10.07 24.46
CA GLY A 307 19.97 -8.92 25.35
C GLY A 307 19.45 -7.61 24.76
N TYR A 308 18.77 -7.63 23.61
CA TYR A 308 18.12 -6.45 23.06
C TYR A 308 16.84 -6.13 23.82
N VAL A 309 16.61 -4.84 24.06
CA VAL A 309 15.28 -4.31 24.33
C VAL A 309 14.48 -4.39 23.03
N THR A 310 13.19 -4.71 23.13
CA THR A 310 12.36 -5.05 21.95
C THR A 310 11.09 -4.22 21.91
N LEU A 311 10.74 -3.74 20.71
CA LEU A 311 9.49 -3.05 20.40
C LEU A 311 8.76 -3.79 19.28
N PHE A 312 7.47 -4.07 19.48
CA PHE A 312 6.56 -4.52 18.43
C PHE A 312 5.36 -3.58 18.38
N LEU A 313 5.23 -2.85 17.28
CA LEU A 313 4.14 -1.90 17.01
C LEU A 313 3.56 -2.20 15.63
N GLU A 314 2.27 -2.51 15.58
CA GLU A 314 1.53 -2.73 14.35
C GLU A 314 0.22 -1.93 14.41
N GLU A 315 -0.06 -1.14 13.38
CA GLU A 315 -1.33 -0.42 13.24
C GLU A 315 -2.49 -1.36 12.86
N MET A 316 -3.73 -0.85 12.78
CA MET A 316 -4.92 -1.64 12.40
C MET A 316 -5.12 -2.95 13.21
N PRO A 317 -5.29 -2.90 14.53
CA PRO A 317 -5.24 -4.08 15.42
C PRO A 317 -6.27 -5.17 15.09
N ARG A 318 -7.39 -4.80 14.43
CA ARG A 318 -8.43 -5.73 13.96
C ARG A 318 -8.13 -6.41 12.63
N LEU A 319 -7.29 -5.80 11.80
CA LEU A 319 -6.80 -6.35 10.54
C LEU A 319 -5.33 -6.78 10.62
N GLY A 320 -4.71 -6.64 11.79
CA GLY A 320 -3.30 -6.93 12.02
C GLY A 320 -2.92 -8.39 11.77
N LEU A 321 -1.64 -8.59 11.46
CA LEU A 321 -1.03 -9.82 10.97
C LEU A 321 -1.37 -11.06 11.80
N PHE A 322 -1.49 -10.90 13.11
CA PHE A 322 -1.67 -12.01 14.05
C PHE A 322 -3.11 -12.19 14.57
N VAL A 323 -4.04 -11.36 14.10
CA VAL A 323 -5.43 -11.33 14.57
C VAL A 323 -6.41 -11.66 13.45
N TYR A 324 -6.22 -11.11 12.25
CA TYR A 324 -7.13 -11.32 11.14
C TYR A 324 -6.86 -12.64 10.39
N PRO A 325 -7.90 -13.35 9.87
CA PRO A 325 -9.33 -13.07 10.00
C PRO A 325 -9.99 -13.64 11.26
N ASP A 326 -9.45 -14.71 11.84
CA ASP A 326 -9.99 -15.36 13.05
C ASP A 326 -8.86 -16.06 13.84
N LEU A 327 -7.81 -15.28 14.15
CA LEU A 327 -6.65 -15.68 14.94
C LEU A 327 -6.75 -15.08 16.35
N ARG A 328 -5.91 -15.54 17.29
CA ARG A 328 -5.97 -15.08 18.70
C ARG A 328 -4.82 -14.17 19.11
N GLY A 329 -3.94 -13.80 18.18
CA GLY A 329 -2.76 -13.01 18.47
C GLY A 329 -1.83 -13.69 19.47
N PHE A 330 -1.22 -12.88 20.32
CA PHE A 330 -0.32 -13.28 21.39
C PHE A 330 -1.05 -13.43 22.73
N ARG A 331 -0.77 -14.48 23.49
CA ARG A 331 -1.34 -14.60 24.85
C ARG A 331 -0.54 -13.77 25.84
N LYS A 332 0.78 -13.74 25.67
CA LYS A 332 1.71 -12.92 26.46
C LYS A 332 2.26 -11.80 25.57
N PRO A 333 2.54 -10.60 26.13
CA PRO A 333 3.24 -9.55 25.37
C PRO A 333 4.53 -10.12 24.74
N PRO A 334 4.70 -10.04 23.41
CA PRO A 334 5.83 -10.66 22.73
C PRO A 334 7.14 -9.84 22.86
N THR A 335 7.04 -8.57 23.27
CA THR A 335 8.14 -7.59 23.35
C THR A 335 8.05 -6.73 24.63
N ASP A 336 9.11 -5.97 24.92
CA ASP A 336 9.19 -5.12 26.13
C ASP A 336 8.32 -3.85 26.01
N TYR A 337 8.34 -3.26 24.82
CA TYR A 337 7.40 -2.23 24.40
C TYR A 337 6.35 -2.89 23.51
N TYR A 338 5.10 -2.88 23.97
CA TYR A 338 3.99 -3.49 23.25
C TYR A 338 2.73 -2.61 23.35
N PRO A 339 2.66 -1.54 22.54
CA PRO A 339 1.58 -0.54 22.58
C PRO A 339 0.22 -1.05 22.08
N GLN A 340 0.08 -2.34 21.73
CA GLN A 340 -1.17 -2.93 21.24
C GLN A 340 -2.44 -2.50 22.02
N PRO A 341 -2.47 -2.41 23.37
CA PRO A 341 -3.69 -2.00 24.07
C PRO A 341 -4.14 -0.57 23.76
N ILE A 342 -3.21 0.38 23.60
CA ILE A 342 -3.57 1.76 23.25
C ILE A 342 -3.91 1.89 21.77
N ILE A 343 -3.29 1.08 20.90
CA ILE A 343 -3.67 1.00 19.49
C ILE A 343 -5.11 0.47 19.34
N ASP A 344 -5.49 -0.56 20.12
CA ASP A 344 -6.87 -1.08 20.17
C ASP A 344 -7.85 -0.04 20.75
N ALA A 345 -7.47 0.68 21.81
CA ALA A 345 -8.29 1.76 22.38
C ALA A 345 -8.54 2.89 21.37
N MET A 346 -7.49 3.37 20.70
CA MET A 346 -7.61 4.38 19.64
C MET A 346 -8.49 3.88 18.48
N SER A 347 -8.39 2.60 18.12
CA SER A 347 -9.16 2.02 16.99
C SER A 347 -10.63 1.74 17.34
N ALA A 348 -10.95 1.54 18.63
CA ALA A 348 -12.32 1.43 19.10
C ALA A 348 -13.08 2.78 18.95
N GLU A 349 -12.36 3.89 18.97
CA GLU A 349 -12.88 5.23 18.71
C GLU A 349 -12.84 5.56 17.21
N GLY A 350 -13.99 5.44 16.53
CA GLY A 350 -14.14 5.86 15.13
C GLY A 350 -14.08 4.74 14.07
N GLY A 351 -13.77 3.50 14.47
CA GLY A 351 -13.83 2.34 13.58
C GLY A 351 -12.63 2.21 12.63
N LEU A 352 -12.71 1.25 11.69
CA LEU A 352 -11.59 0.82 10.84
C LEU A 352 -11.08 1.92 9.88
N ASP A 353 -11.94 2.85 9.48
CA ASP A 353 -11.60 3.90 8.53
C ASP A 353 -11.07 5.19 9.22
N ASN A 354 -11.00 5.20 10.55
CA ASN A 354 -10.45 6.33 11.29
C ASN A 354 -8.93 6.15 11.46
N TYR A 355 -8.14 6.94 10.74
CA TYR A 355 -6.67 7.03 10.89
C TYR A 355 -6.22 8.16 11.83
N CYS A 356 -7.16 8.83 12.51
CA CYS A 356 -6.89 9.97 13.39
C CYS A 356 -7.04 9.62 14.87
N ALA A 357 -6.13 10.17 15.68
CA ALA A 357 -6.25 10.25 17.13
C ALA A 357 -6.42 11.72 17.51
N GLY A 358 -7.66 12.12 17.82
CA GLY A 358 -8.01 13.53 18.00
C GLY A 358 -7.74 14.33 16.71
N SER A 359 -6.88 15.34 16.80
CA SER A 359 -6.44 16.17 15.67
C SER A 359 -5.09 15.76 15.08
N ARG A 360 -4.55 14.60 15.48
CA ARG A 360 -3.27 14.07 15.01
C ARG A 360 -3.49 12.79 14.22
N LEU A 361 -2.58 12.50 13.31
CA LEU A 361 -2.55 11.20 12.64
C LEU A 361 -2.07 10.13 13.63
N LYS A 362 -2.75 8.97 13.72
CA LYS A 362 -2.31 7.86 14.59
C LYS A 362 -0.86 7.46 14.29
N THR A 363 -0.51 7.33 13.02
CA THR A 363 0.86 7.07 12.57
C THR A 363 1.87 8.07 13.10
N GLN A 364 1.54 9.36 13.12
CA GLN A 364 2.45 10.37 13.70
C GLN A 364 2.70 10.11 15.19
N VAL A 365 1.65 9.75 15.96
CA VAL A 365 1.79 9.42 17.39
C VAL A 365 2.69 8.19 17.58
N PHE A 366 2.60 7.18 16.72
CA PHE A 366 3.43 5.98 16.81
C PHE A 366 4.89 6.23 16.40
N LEU A 367 5.14 7.07 15.40
CA LEU A 367 6.49 7.49 15.01
C LEU A 367 7.14 8.34 16.11
N GLU A 368 6.39 9.23 16.77
CA GLU A 368 6.85 9.96 17.96
C GLU A 368 7.25 9.00 19.09
N TYR A 369 6.45 7.96 19.34
CA TYR A 369 6.77 6.95 20.35
C TYR A 369 8.02 6.13 20.02
N LEU A 370 8.23 5.77 18.74
CA LEU A 370 9.47 5.13 18.29
C LEU A 370 10.69 6.03 18.57
N ASP A 371 10.60 7.33 18.28
CA ASP A 371 11.69 8.27 18.57
C ASP A 371 11.98 8.36 20.08
N ASP A 372 10.96 8.36 20.93
CA ASP A 372 11.15 8.31 22.38
C ASP A 372 11.87 7.05 22.85
N VAL A 373 11.46 5.89 22.33
CA VAL A 373 12.09 4.60 22.66
C VAL A 373 13.56 4.61 22.23
N LEU A 374 13.86 5.12 21.03
CA LEU A 374 15.23 5.25 20.54
C LEU A 374 16.07 6.19 21.41
N ARG A 375 15.53 7.35 21.81
CA ARG A 375 16.22 8.30 22.70
C ARG A 375 16.54 7.68 24.05
N LEU A 376 15.52 7.09 24.68
CA LEU A 376 15.66 6.49 26.01
C LEU A 376 16.64 5.32 26.02
N ASN A 377 16.59 4.50 24.96
CA ASN A 377 17.49 3.36 24.81
C ASN A 377 18.95 3.80 24.61
N ALA A 378 19.19 4.88 23.85
CA ALA A 378 20.52 5.47 23.69
C ALA A 378 21.10 5.97 25.04
N GLU A 379 20.28 6.60 25.88
CA GLU A 379 20.69 7.02 27.24
C GLU A 379 21.08 5.83 28.14
N ASP A 380 20.39 4.70 27.99
CA ASP A 380 20.59 3.52 28.82
C ASP A 380 21.77 2.62 28.38
N GLY A 381 22.25 2.82 27.16
CA GLY A 381 23.28 2.01 26.52
C GLY A 381 22.86 0.55 26.36
N GLN A 382 21.59 0.30 26.04
CA GLN A 382 21.07 -1.01 25.66
C GLN A 382 20.91 -1.06 24.14
N PRO A 383 21.06 -2.21 23.48
CA PRO A 383 20.71 -2.32 22.07
C PRO A 383 19.19 -2.51 21.91
N LEU A 384 18.60 -1.89 20.89
CA LEU A 384 17.16 -1.96 20.59
C LEU A 384 16.91 -2.74 19.30
N PHE A 385 15.91 -3.63 19.31
CA PHE A 385 15.26 -4.13 18.11
C PHE A 385 13.81 -3.62 18.06
N ALA A 386 13.48 -2.84 17.05
CA ALA A 386 12.15 -2.29 16.86
C ALA A 386 11.53 -2.81 15.56
N TYR A 387 10.37 -3.44 15.67
CA TYR A 387 9.46 -3.71 14.56
C TYR A 387 8.30 -2.73 14.63
N VAL A 388 8.18 -1.87 13.61
CA VAL A 388 7.11 -0.87 13.50
C VAL A 388 6.48 -1.00 12.12
N TRP A 389 5.18 -1.29 12.06
CA TRP A 389 4.46 -1.51 10.81
C TRP A 389 3.30 -0.54 10.66
N LEU A 390 3.37 0.30 9.62
CA LEU A 390 2.41 1.36 9.33
C LEU A 390 1.40 0.88 8.28
N SER A 391 0.13 0.76 8.68
CA SER A 391 -0.95 0.17 7.88
C SER A 391 -2.22 1.03 7.84
N ASP A 392 -2.49 1.87 8.84
CA ASP A 392 -3.75 2.64 8.96
C ASP A 392 -3.99 3.52 7.72
N VAL A 393 -2.97 4.28 7.31
CA VAL A 393 -3.08 5.22 6.19
C VAL A 393 -2.97 4.50 4.84
N PRO A 394 -1.97 3.64 4.57
CA PRO A 394 -1.82 3.04 3.25
C PRO A 394 -3.00 2.16 2.83
N HIS A 395 -3.69 1.51 3.78
CA HIS A 395 -4.88 0.71 3.48
C HIS A 395 -6.09 1.53 3.02
N ALA A 396 -6.13 2.85 3.26
CA ALA A 396 -7.30 3.67 2.99
C ALA A 396 -7.54 3.90 1.48
N ASN A 397 -6.49 4.11 0.69
CA ASN A 397 -6.50 4.17 -0.79
C ASN A 397 -5.10 4.45 -1.37
N ASP A 398 -4.96 4.30 -2.69
CA ASP A 398 -3.71 4.48 -3.46
C ASP A 398 -3.00 5.85 -3.29
N HIS A 399 -3.69 6.88 -2.78
CA HIS A 399 -3.15 8.23 -2.57
C HIS A 399 -2.83 8.55 -1.12
N ALA A 400 -3.35 7.77 -0.17
CA ALA A 400 -3.23 8.04 1.25
C ALA A 400 -1.75 8.07 1.70
N LEU A 401 -0.88 7.35 0.98
CA LEU A 401 0.57 7.37 1.20
C LEU A 401 1.19 8.78 1.18
N LEU A 402 0.61 9.75 0.45
CA LEU A 402 1.05 11.15 0.48
C LEU A 402 1.02 11.77 1.89
N MET A 403 0.14 11.27 2.77
CA MET A 403 0.04 11.73 4.16
C MET A 403 1.18 11.22 5.05
N LEU A 404 1.90 10.18 4.61
CA LEU A 404 3.02 9.61 5.36
C LEU A 404 4.38 10.21 5.00
N ASP A 405 4.50 10.92 3.87
CA ASP A 405 5.80 11.44 3.41
C ASP A 405 6.43 12.39 4.42
N GLU A 406 5.65 13.36 4.91
CA GLU A 406 6.14 14.34 5.89
C GLU A 406 6.42 13.71 7.28
N PRO A 407 5.52 12.91 7.89
CA PRO A 407 5.80 12.26 9.17
C PRO A 407 7.00 11.31 9.16
N VAL A 408 7.15 10.47 8.13
CA VAL A 408 8.27 9.52 8.05
C VAL A 408 9.58 10.27 7.81
N HIS A 409 9.59 11.23 6.89
CA HIS A 409 10.75 12.10 6.67
C HIS A 409 11.15 12.85 7.95
N ALA A 410 10.19 13.40 8.70
CA ALA A 410 10.46 14.13 9.94
C ALA A 410 11.12 13.24 11.00
N LEU A 411 10.67 11.99 11.16
CA LEU A 411 11.33 11.02 12.05
C LEU A 411 12.78 10.76 11.61
N LEU A 412 13.00 10.40 10.33
CA LEU A 412 14.33 10.08 9.83
C LEU A 412 15.28 11.27 9.94
N ARG A 413 14.79 12.48 9.66
CA ARG A 413 15.55 13.72 9.83
C ARG A 413 15.92 13.97 11.28
N ALA A 414 14.96 13.85 12.20
CA ALA A 414 15.21 14.02 13.63
C ALA A 414 16.24 13.00 14.14
N MET A 415 16.16 11.74 13.69
CA MET A 415 17.16 10.70 13.96
C MET A 415 18.55 11.08 13.42
N HIS A 416 18.64 11.65 12.23
CA HIS A 416 19.91 12.07 11.64
C HIS A 416 20.54 13.26 12.37
N GLU A 417 19.77 14.31 12.66
CA GLU A 417 20.25 15.52 13.33
C GLU A 417 20.82 15.24 14.73
N ARG A 418 20.33 14.18 15.40
CA ARG A 418 20.83 13.72 16.70
C ARG A 418 21.93 12.64 16.63
N GLY A 419 22.39 12.28 15.43
CA GLY A 419 23.43 11.27 15.22
C GLY A 419 23.00 9.82 15.47
N ALA A 420 21.70 9.50 15.45
CA ALA A 420 21.21 8.16 15.75
C ALA A 420 21.66 7.10 14.73
N PHE A 421 21.98 7.48 13.49
CA PHE A 421 22.46 6.54 12.47
C PHE A 421 23.91 6.09 12.70
N GLU A 422 24.65 6.66 13.66
CA GLU A 422 26.00 6.20 13.99
C GLU A 422 26.02 4.82 14.66
N ASP A 423 24.90 4.40 15.26
CA ASP A 423 24.76 3.12 15.95
C ASP A 423 23.43 2.42 15.66
N THR A 424 22.66 2.88 14.67
CA THR A 424 21.36 2.32 14.30
C THR A 424 21.31 1.91 12.83
N ALA A 425 21.05 0.62 12.59
CA ALA A 425 20.62 0.11 11.30
C ALA A 425 19.12 0.33 11.13
N VAL A 426 18.71 0.85 9.97
CA VAL A 426 17.30 1.02 9.61
C VAL A 426 17.01 0.24 8.33
N VAL A 427 16.08 -0.69 8.42
CA VAL A 427 15.50 -1.39 7.27
C VAL A 427 14.10 -0.83 7.06
N LEU A 428 13.91 -0.15 5.94
CA LEU A 428 12.64 0.47 5.57
C LEU A 428 12.10 -0.26 4.34
N LEU A 429 11.01 -1.01 4.47
CA LEU A 429 10.48 -1.84 3.39
C LEU A 429 8.95 -1.94 3.37
N SER A 430 8.41 -2.53 2.32
CA SER A 430 7.01 -2.96 2.26
C SER A 430 6.93 -4.48 2.08
N ASP A 431 5.80 -5.09 2.40
CA ASP A 431 5.54 -6.51 2.20
C ASP A 431 5.01 -6.80 0.78
N HIS A 432 4.19 -5.90 0.23
CA HIS A 432 3.68 -5.96 -1.13
C HIS A 432 3.30 -4.57 -1.64
N GLY A 433 3.07 -4.42 -2.94
CA GLY A 433 2.50 -3.19 -3.50
C GLY A 433 0.98 -3.09 -3.35
N PRO A 434 0.34 -2.17 -4.09
CA PRO A 434 -1.12 -2.05 -4.14
C PRO A 434 -1.80 -3.30 -4.69
N ARG A 435 -2.44 -4.05 -3.78
CA ARG A 435 -3.20 -5.27 -4.11
C ARG A 435 -4.60 -4.99 -4.64
N PHE A 436 -5.15 -3.82 -4.32
CA PHE A 436 -6.50 -3.40 -4.63
C PHE A 436 -6.47 -2.10 -5.44
N GLY A 437 -7.64 -1.58 -5.80
CA GLY A 437 -7.75 -0.33 -6.53
C GLY A 437 -7.64 -0.47 -8.05
N ASN A 438 -8.00 0.61 -8.74
CA ASN A 438 -8.08 0.62 -10.20
C ASN A 438 -6.70 0.46 -10.85
N ALA A 439 -5.63 0.89 -10.18
CA ALA A 439 -4.27 0.75 -10.68
C ALA A 439 -3.92 -0.73 -10.93
N ARG A 440 -4.28 -1.63 -10.01
CA ARG A 440 -4.01 -3.09 -10.10
C ARG A 440 -4.66 -3.76 -11.32
N THR A 441 -5.67 -3.15 -11.94
CA THR A 441 -6.28 -3.66 -13.18
C THR A 441 -5.37 -3.50 -14.41
N THR A 442 -4.36 -2.63 -14.33
CA THR A 442 -3.37 -2.38 -15.40
C THR A 442 -2.17 -3.31 -15.26
N GLU A 443 -1.40 -3.49 -16.34
CA GLU A 443 -0.15 -4.28 -16.27
C GLU A 443 0.84 -3.74 -15.23
N ILE A 444 1.02 -2.41 -15.18
CA ILE A 444 1.96 -1.77 -14.27
C ILE A 444 1.50 -1.92 -12.84
N GLY A 445 0.22 -1.67 -12.55
CA GLY A 445 -0.30 -1.91 -11.20
C GLY A 445 -0.18 -3.37 -10.79
N ARG A 446 -0.22 -4.31 -11.76
CA ARG A 446 0.05 -5.71 -11.45
C ARG A 446 1.51 -6.03 -11.17
N HIS A 447 2.44 -5.33 -11.80
CA HIS A 447 3.85 -5.42 -11.49
C HIS A 447 4.16 -4.75 -10.14
N GLU A 448 3.57 -3.59 -9.86
CA GLU A 448 3.70 -2.87 -8.60
C GLU A 448 3.27 -3.70 -7.40
N ASP A 449 2.16 -4.44 -7.49
CA ASP A 449 1.74 -5.40 -6.46
C ASP A 449 2.87 -6.35 -6.05
N LYS A 450 3.66 -6.83 -7.02
CA LYS A 450 4.72 -7.81 -6.81
C LYS A 450 6.06 -7.22 -6.36
N THR A 451 6.24 -5.90 -6.54
CA THR A 451 7.51 -5.19 -6.37
C THR A 451 7.43 -4.12 -5.28
N PRO A 452 7.34 -4.53 -4.00
CA PRO A 452 7.45 -3.62 -2.87
C PRO A 452 8.78 -2.85 -2.89
N PHE A 453 8.84 -1.73 -2.19
CA PHE A 453 10.12 -1.05 -1.97
C PHE A 453 10.93 -1.73 -0.85
N GLY A 454 12.25 -1.57 -0.88
CA GLY A 454 13.15 -1.97 0.20
C GLY A 454 14.40 -1.09 0.24
N PHE A 455 14.67 -0.51 1.40
CA PHE A 455 15.84 0.30 1.69
C PHE A 455 16.56 -0.20 2.94
N MET A 456 17.88 -0.07 2.96
CA MET A 456 18.70 -0.32 4.14
C MET A 456 19.69 0.81 4.37
N VAL A 457 19.71 1.33 5.59
CA VAL A 457 20.69 2.28 6.10
C VAL A 457 21.47 1.59 7.21
N LEU A 458 22.80 1.68 7.17
CA LEU A 458 23.68 1.03 8.12
C LEU A 458 24.62 2.06 8.75
N PRO A 459 25.06 1.84 10.01
CA PRO A 459 26.08 2.66 10.61
C PRO A 459 27.33 2.79 9.74
N PRO A 460 27.86 4.01 9.52
CA PRO A 460 29.09 4.19 8.74
C PRO A 460 30.28 3.40 9.30
N ALA A 461 30.34 3.24 10.63
CA ALA A 461 31.35 2.44 11.30
C ALA A 461 31.27 0.95 10.91
N PHE A 462 30.07 0.39 10.79
CA PHE A 462 29.86 -1.00 10.37
C PHE A 462 30.37 -1.21 8.93
N LEU A 463 30.02 -0.32 8.00
CA LEU A 463 30.47 -0.42 6.61
C LEU A 463 32.00 -0.30 6.48
N ARG A 464 32.64 0.56 7.28
CA ARG A 464 34.11 0.66 7.32
C ARG A 464 34.78 -0.58 7.91
N GLN A 465 34.16 -1.22 8.90
CA GLN A 465 34.66 -2.45 9.51
C GLN A 465 34.43 -3.68 8.62
N HIS A 466 33.42 -3.64 7.76
CA HIS A 466 33.04 -4.73 6.86
C HIS A 466 32.93 -4.25 5.40
N PRO A 467 34.05 -3.86 4.76
CA PRO A 467 34.04 -3.30 3.41
C PRO A 467 33.48 -4.27 2.35
N GLU A 468 33.66 -5.58 2.53
CA GLU A 468 33.04 -6.57 1.63
C GLU A 468 31.51 -6.59 1.72
N ALA A 469 30.95 -6.41 2.93
CA ALA A 469 29.50 -6.28 3.08
C ALA A 469 28.99 -5.05 2.34
N ALA A 470 29.73 -3.93 2.39
CA ALA A 470 29.39 -2.72 1.64
C ALA A 470 29.39 -2.96 0.10
N VAL A 471 30.40 -3.67 -0.41
CA VAL A 471 30.48 -4.04 -1.84
C VAL A 471 29.32 -4.95 -2.23
N HIS A 472 29.01 -5.97 -1.43
CA HIS A 472 27.90 -6.87 -1.72
C HIS A 472 26.55 -6.16 -1.66
N LEU A 473 26.32 -5.28 -0.68
CA LEU A 473 25.10 -4.47 -0.63
C LEU A 473 24.95 -3.62 -1.89
N GLU A 474 26.02 -2.98 -2.36
CA GLU A 474 26.02 -2.18 -3.59
C GLU A 474 25.62 -3.02 -4.80
N VAL A 475 26.19 -4.22 -4.96
CA VAL A 475 25.86 -5.16 -6.03
C VAL A 475 24.41 -5.68 -5.89
N ASN A 476 23.99 -6.00 -4.67
CA ASN A 476 22.71 -6.61 -4.35
C ASN A 476 21.51 -5.66 -4.59
N GLN A 477 21.73 -4.35 -4.66
CA GLN A 477 20.70 -3.38 -5.09
C GLN A 477 20.10 -3.76 -6.46
N ARG A 478 20.86 -4.45 -7.32
CA ARG A 478 20.44 -4.93 -8.64
C ARG A 478 20.34 -6.45 -8.72
N ARG A 479 19.92 -7.11 -7.63
CA ARG A 479 19.69 -8.56 -7.56
C ARG A 479 18.25 -8.88 -7.15
N LEU A 480 17.82 -10.11 -7.45
CA LEU A 480 16.54 -10.62 -7.00
C LEU A 480 16.62 -10.96 -5.51
N VAL A 481 15.91 -10.18 -4.69
CA VAL A 481 15.92 -10.29 -3.23
C VAL A 481 14.50 -10.37 -2.69
N THR A 482 14.34 -10.99 -1.54
CA THR A 482 13.03 -11.32 -0.94
C THR A 482 13.03 -11.09 0.57
N ALA A 483 11.85 -11.23 1.18
CA ALA A 483 11.69 -11.19 2.64
C ALA A 483 12.57 -12.22 3.37
N TYR A 484 12.89 -13.37 2.75
CA TYR A 484 13.79 -14.37 3.33
C TYR A 484 15.24 -13.86 3.43
N ASP A 485 15.68 -13.06 2.47
CA ASP A 485 17.04 -12.50 2.47
C ASP A 485 17.17 -11.37 3.50
N ALA A 486 16.12 -10.55 3.61
CA ALA A 486 16.02 -9.56 4.68
C ALA A 486 16.02 -10.24 6.07
N HIS A 487 15.28 -11.34 6.24
CA HIS A 487 15.30 -12.15 7.47
C HIS A 487 16.72 -12.65 7.80
N ALA A 488 17.40 -13.27 6.84
CA ALA A 488 18.76 -13.77 7.02
C ALA A 488 19.73 -12.64 7.43
N THR A 489 19.58 -11.46 6.83
CA THR A 489 20.40 -10.27 7.17
C THR A 489 20.11 -9.75 8.58
N LEU A 490 18.83 -9.73 8.99
CA LEU A 490 18.44 -9.31 10.34
C LEU A 490 18.92 -10.29 11.41
N LEU A 491 19.00 -11.59 11.12
CA LEU A 491 19.64 -12.56 12.00
C LEU A 491 21.12 -12.22 12.19
N VAL A 492 21.85 -11.91 11.12
CA VAL A 492 23.25 -11.47 11.20
C VAL A 492 23.38 -10.23 12.10
N LEU A 493 22.54 -9.21 11.88
CA LEU A 493 22.53 -7.98 12.68
C LEU A 493 22.17 -8.19 14.16
N SER A 494 21.51 -9.30 14.51
CA SER A 494 21.22 -9.62 15.91
C SER A 494 22.45 -9.98 16.73
N GLY A 495 23.62 -10.15 16.11
CA GLY A 495 24.77 -10.80 16.73
C GLY A 495 24.64 -12.31 16.64
N TYR A 496 24.10 -12.83 15.53
CA TYR A 496 24.19 -14.26 15.21
C TYR A 496 25.57 -14.64 14.66
N THR A 497 26.52 -13.70 14.67
CA THR A 497 27.87 -13.90 14.15
C THR A 497 28.88 -14.11 15.27
N ASP A 498 29.50 -15.29 15.29
CA ASP A 498 30.65 -15.59 16.17
C ASP A 498 31.99 -15.31 15.44
N GLY A 499 31.94 -14.96 14.15
CA GLY A 499 33.09 -14.57 13.33
C GLY A 499 32.72 -14.05 11.94
N TYR A 500 33.75 -13.67 11.16
CA TYR A 500 33.61 -13.10 9.81
C TYR A 500 32.82 -14.00 8.83
N SER A 501 32.95 -15.33 8.96
CA SER A 501 32.22 -16.30 8.14
C SER A 501 30.70 -16.26 8.32
N ASP A 502 30.21 -15.77 9.46
CA ASP A 502 28.78 -15.75 9.74
C ASP A 502 28.05 -14.57 9.10
N LEU A 503 28.76 -13.51 8.66
CA LEU A 503 28.17 -12.39 7.93
C LEU A 503 27.48 -12.83 6.64
N PHE A 504 27.96 -13.93 6.05
CA PHE A 504 27.50 -14.47 4.79
C PHE A 504 26.64 -15.73 4.97
N ARG A 505 26.34 -16.12 6.22
CA ARG A 505 25.68 -17.38 6.51
C ARG A 505 24.26 -17.39 5.92
N PRO A 506 23.96 -18.32 5.00
CA PRO A 506 22.60 -18.45 4.49
C PRO A 506 21.70 -19.11 5.55
N THR A 507 20.42 -18.80 5.46
CA THR A 507 19.35 -19.59 6.10
C THR A 507 18.87 -20.66 5.12
N GLN A 508 17.86 -21.44 5.51
CA GLN A 508 17.29 -22.45 4.62
C GLN A 508 16.69 -21.84 3.33
N ARG A 509 16.23 -20.58 3.36
CA ARG A 509 15.46 -19.97 2.26
C ARG A 509 15.96 -18.61 1.79
N GLY A 510 16.87 -18.00 2.53
CA GLY A 510 17.40 -16.67 2.21
C GLY A 510 18.89 -16.59 2.44
N VAL A 511 19.53 -15.70 1.70
CA VAL A 511 20.95 -15.35 1.87
C VAL A 511 21.06 -14.01 2.58
N SER A 512 22.07 -13.86 3.43
CA SER A 512 22.38 -12.54 4.01
C SER A 512 22.76 -11.57 2.89
N LEU A 513 22.19 -10.36 2.91
CA LEU A 513 22.47 -9.30 1.95
C LEU A 513 23.87 -8.69 2.12
N PHE A 514 24.57 -9.03 3.20
CA PHE A 514 26.01 -8.75 3.35
C PHE A 514 26.87 -9.70 2.53
N GLY A 515 26.33 -10.83 2.06
CA GLY A 515 26.96 -11.73 1.09
C GLY A 515 26.44 -11.49 -0.34
N PRO A 516 27.10 -12.03 -1.36
CA PRO A 516 26.69 -11.84 -2.75
C PRO A 516 25.41 -12.62 -3.07
N VAL A 517 24.41 -11.95 -3.63
CA VAL A 517 23.24 -12.61 -4.24
C VAL A 517 23.58 -12.96 -5.69
N PRO A 518 23.47 -14.24 -6.12
CA PRO A 518 23.86 -14.65 -7.48
C PRO A 518 23.03 -13.97 -8.59
N PRO A 519 23.65 -13.52 -9.70
CA PRO A 519 22.92 -13.02 -10.88
C PRO A 519 22.04 -14.09 -11.55
N GLU A 520 22.38 -15.37 -11.39
CA GLU A 520 21.64 -16.49 -11.97
C GLU A 520 20.41 -16.88 -11.15
N ARG A 521 20.22 -16.30 -9.95
CA ARG A 521 19.10 -16.63 -9.06
C ARG A 521 17.77 -16.31 -9.73
N ALA A 522 16.97 -17.34 -9.98
CA ALA A 522 15.61 -17.23 -10.51
C ALA A 522 14.55 -17.19 -9.40
N CYS A 523 13.29 -16.97 -9.77
CA CYS A 523 12.17 -16.93 -8.81
C CYS A 523 12.04 -18.23 -8.00
N ASP A 524 12.27 -19.39 -8.61
CA ASP A 524 12.21 -20.68 -7.90
C ASP A 524 13.34 -20.81 -6.87
N ASP A 525 14.57 -20.40 -7.19
CA ASP A 525 15.71 -20.35 -6.27
C ASP A 525 15.49 -19.37 -5.11
N ALA A 526 14.68 -18.34 -5.34
CA ALA A 526 14.29 -17.33 -4.36
C ALA A 526 13.01 -17.70 -3.59
N PHE A 527 12.45 -18.89 -3.82
CA PHE A 527 11.19 -19.36 -3.21
C PHE A 527 10.02 -18.40 -3.46
N ILE A 528 9.97 -17.80 -4.64
CA ILE A 528 8.87 -16.93 -5.09
C ILE A 528 7.93 -17.79 -5.93
N PRO A 529 6.68 -18.03 -5.48
CA PRO A 529 5.67 -18.69 -6.30
C PRO A 529 5.47 -18.00 -7.67
N PRO A 530 5.22 -18.74 -8.76
CA PRO A 530 5.11 -18.17 -10.11
C PRO A 530 4.14 -17.00 -10.24
N GLU A 531 3.02 -17.02 -9.51
CA GLU A 531 2.02 -15.96 -9.47
C GLU A 531 2.55 -14.65 -8.89
N PHE A 532 3.55 -14.70 -8.00
CA PHE A 532 4.17 -13.54 -7.35
C PHE A 532 5.50 -13.13 -7.98
N CYS A 533 6.05 -13.92 -8.90
CA CYS A 533 7.26 -13.58 -9.63
C CYS A 533 7.06 -12.34 -10.52
N ALA A 534 7.89 -11.31 -10.31
CA ALA A 534 7.93 -10.12 -11.17
C ALA A 534 8.96 -10.21 -12.30
N CYS A 535 9.86 -11.21 -12.26
CA CYS A 535 10.77 -11.50 -13.36
C CYS A 535 9.97 -11.94 -14.59
N GLN A 536 10.25 -11.31 -15.73
CA GLN A 536 9.69 -11.72 -17.01
C GLN A 536 10.51 -12.89 -17.56
N GLY A 537 9.87 -14.06 -17.70
CA GLY A 537 10.31 -15.05 -18.69
C GLY A 537 10.08 -14.52 -20.11
N ALA A 538 10.50 -15.25 -21.14
CA ALA A 538 10.19 -14.88 -22.53
C ALA A 538 8.66 -14.82 -22.71
N GLN A 539 8.09 -13.61 -22.73
CA GLN A 539 6.64 -13.42 -22.83
C GLN A 539 6.25 -13.28 -24.30
N THR A 540 5.49 -14.24 -24.81
CA THR A 540 4.94 -14.16 -26.17
C THR A 540 3.50 -13.67 -26.08
N ASN A 541 3.24 -12.46 -26.58
CA ASN A 541 1.88 -11.95 -26.68
C ASN A 541 1.09 -12.80 -27.67
N LEU A 542 -0.08 -13.24 -27.25
CA LEU A 542 -1.04 -13.90 -28.11
C LEU A 542 -2.07 -12.87 -28.57
N ASP A 543 -2.48 -12.94 -29.84
CA ASP A 543 -3.69 -12.24 -30.25
C ASP A 543 -4.87 -12.75 -29.41
N GLY A 544 -5.57 -11.85 -28.72
CA GLY A 544 -6.77 -12.19 -27.94
C GLY A 544 -7.90 -12.80 -28.80
N ARG A 545 -7.84 -12.66 -30.13
CA ARG A 545 -8.74 -13.33 -31.09
C ARG A 545 -8.24 -14.72 -31.51
N SER A 546 -7.02 -15.10 -31.15
CA SER A 546 -6.48 -16.42 -31.45
C SER A 546 -7.40 -17.52 -30.90
N ALA A 547 -7.36 -18.68 -31.55
CA ALA A 547 -8.11 -19.84 -31.08
C ALA A 547 -7.63 -20.26 -29.68
N ALA A 548 -6.33 -20.27 -29.45
CA ALA A 548 -5.72 -20.60 -28.16
C ALA A 548 -6.23 -19.70 -27.03
N ALA A 549 -6.12 -18.37 -27.18
CA ALA A 549 -6.56 -17.42 -26.16
C ALA A 549 -8.07 -17.55 -25.87
N ARG A 550 -8.91 -17.67 -26.90
CA ARG A 550 -10.37 -17.82 -26.72
C ARG A 550 -10.76 -19.16 -26.12
N SER A 551 -10.08 -20.24 -26.49
CA SER A 551 -10.34 -21.57 -25.94
C SER A 551 -9.98 -21.62 -24.45
N PHE A 552 -8.81 -21.12 -24.09
CA PHE A 552 -8.41 -21.04 -22.68
C PHE A 552 -9.35 -20.11 -21.89
N ALA A 553 -9.79 -18.97 -22.46
CA ALA A 553 -10.73 -18.08 -21.81
C ALA A 553 -12.09 -18.74 -21.52
N ARG A 554 -12.59 -19.50 -22.51
CA ARG A 554 -13.84 -20.26 -22.35
C ARG A 554 -13.69 -21.36 -21.32
N PHE A 555 -12.54 -22.05 -21.30
CA PHE A 555 -12.23 -23.05 -20.29
C PHE A 555 -12.28 -22.44 -18.89
N VAL A 556 -11.58 -21.32 -18.66
CA VAL A 556 -11.59 -20.62 -17.36
C VAL A 556 -13.01 -20.22 -16.96
N VAL A 557 -13.78 -19.59 -17.86
CA VAL A 557 -15.16 -19.19 -17.56
C VAL A 557 -16.05 -20.41 -17.29
N HIS A 558 -15.84 -21.53 -17.99
CA HIS A 558 -16.59 -22.76 -17.75
C HIS A 558 -16.24 -23.35 -16.38
N TYR A 559 -14.95 -23.45 -16.06
CA TYR A 559 -14.46 -23.95 -14.79
C TYR A 559 -14.98 -23.12 -13.61
N LEU A 560 -14.96 -21.79 -13.71
CA LEU A 560 -15.50 -20.92 -12.68
C LEU A 560 -17.01 -21.06 -12.49
N ASN A 561 -17.75 -21.22 -13.58
CA ASN A 561 -19.18 -21.52 -13.48
C ASN A 561 -19.43 -22.86 -12.79
N ALA A 562 -18.60 -23.88 -13.06
CA ALA A 562 -18.69 -25.18 -12.39
C ALA A 562 -18.37 -25.07 -10.88
N LEU A 563 -17.30 -24.36 -10.50
CA LEU A 563 -16.98 -24.09 -9.10
C LEU A 563 -18.10 -23.33 -8.39
N ASN A 564 -18.64 -22.29 -9.01
CA ASN A 564 -19.77 -21.53 -8.45
C ASN A 564 -21.00 -22.40 -8.25
N GLN A 565 -21.29 -23.29 -9.21
CA GLN A 565 -22.42 -24.21 -9.08
C GLN A 565 -22.19 -25.24 -7.97
N LEU A 566 -20.94 -25.69 -7.78
CA LEU A 566 -20.57 -26.66 -6.76
C LEU A 566 -20.59 -26.08 -5.34
N HIS A 567 -19.97 -24.91 -5.14
CA HIS A 567 -19.76 -24.34 -3.80
C HIS A 567 -20.79 -23.28 -3.41
N PHE A 568 -21.43 -22.63 -4.38
CA PHE A 568 -22.36 -21.50 -4.15
C PHE A 568 -23.66 -21.62 -4.97
N PRO A 569 -24.36 -22.77 -4.89
CA PRO A 569 -25.55 -23.00 -5.70
C PRO A 569 -26.60 -21.91 -5.45
N ASN A 570 -27.13 -21.34 -6.54
CA ASN A 570 -28.14 -20.28 -6.54
C ASN A 570 -27.74 -18.93 -5.92
N GLN A 571 -26.50 -18.76 -5.45
CA GLN A 571 -26.00 -17.49 -4.91
C GLN A 571 -25.31 -16.63 -5.98
N CYS A 572 -24.70 -17.27 -6.98
CA CYS A 572 -23.96 -16.60 -8.04
C CYS A 572 -24.69 -16.68 -9.39
N LYS A 573 -24.69 -15.57 -10.16
CA LYS A 573 -25.11 -15.60 -11.56
C LYS A 573 -24.07 -16.34 -12.40
N ARG A 574 -24.52 -17.01 -13.48
CA ARG A 574 -23.63 -17.67 -14.44
C ARG A 574 -22.87 -16.64 -15.27
N TRP A 575 -21.55 -16.75 -15.31
CA TRP A 575 -20.67 -15.88 -16.06
C TRP A 575 -20.69 -16.26 -17.54
N LYS A 576 -20.66 -15.25 -18.42
CA LYS A 576 -20.57 -15.43 -19.87
C LYS A 576 -19.28 -14.80 -20.38
N PHE A 577 -18.52 -15.59 -21.15
CA PHE A 577 -17.35 -15.09 -21.85
C PHE A 577 -17.78 -14.05 -22.90
N LEU A 578 -17.15 -12.86 -22.89
CA LEU A 578 -17.38 -11.82 -23.90
C LEU A 578 -16.25 -11.76 -24.93
N HIS A 579 -15.05 -11.40 -24.48
CA HIS A 579 -13.83 -11.33 -25.28
C HIS A 579 -12.61 -11.41 -24.36
N VAL A 580 -11.45 -11.65 -24.96
CA VAL A 580 -10.14 -11.56 -24.30
C VAL A 580 -9.63 -10.14 -24.46
N GLY A 581 -9.32 -9.46 -23.35
CA GLY A 581 -8.72 -8.13 -23.37
C GLY A 581 -7.25 -8.17 -23.79
N ASP A 582 -6.48 -9.08 -23.19
CA ASP A 582 -5.07 -9.31 -23.44
C ASP A 582 -4.72 -10.78 -23.12
N ALA A 583 -3.78 -11.37 -23.85
CA ALA A 583 -3.35 -12.76 -23.64
C ALA A 583 -1.86 -12.89 -23.91
N SER A 584 -1.17 -13.66 -23.07
CA SER A 584 0.25 -13.91 -23.24
C SER A 584 0.60 -15.31 -22.74
N VAL A 585 1.53 -15.94 -23.42
CA VAL A 585 2.22 -17.12 -22.91
C VAL A 585 3.39 -16.62 -22.11
N LEU A 586 3.42 -16.97 -20.82
CA LEU A 586 4.63 -16.86 -20.04
C LEU A 586 5.49 -18.05 -20.45
N GLY A 587 6.59 -17.80 -21.16
CA GLY A 587 7.63 -18.81 -21.28
C GLY A 587 8.03 -19.21 -19.86
N GLY A 588 8.20 -20.51 -19.63
CA GLY A 588 8.82 -20.99 -18.39
C GLY A 588 10.18 -20.31 -18.16
N PRO A 589 10.80 -20.51 -16.98
CA PRO A 589 12.20 -20.14 -16.78
C PRO A 589 13.00 -20.61 -18.00
N ARG A 590 13.97 -19.82 -18.50
CA ARG A 590 14.87 -20.29 -19.56
C ARG A 590 15.47 -21.62 -19.08
N GLU A 591 14.99 -22.75 -19.62
CA GLU A 591 15.56 -24.04 -19.29
C GLU A 591 17.04 -24.00 -19.66
N ARG A 592 17.88 -24.48 -18.74
CA ARG A 592 19.29 -24.72 -19.02
C ARG A 592 19.35 -25.72 -20.16
N GLU A 593 19.96 -25.36 -21.28
CA GLU A 593 20.52 -26.36 -22.19
C GLU A 593 21.70 -27.00 -21.47
N GLY A 594 21.44 -28.09 -20.74
CA GLY A 594 22.47 -28.82 -20.02
C GLY A 594 21.94 -29.94 -19.13
N PHE A 595 21.89 -31.16 -19.71
CA PHE A 595 21.89 -32.47 -19.05
C PHE A 595 20.78 -32.80 -18.03
N ASP A 596 19.68 -33.38 -18.51
CA ASP A 596 19.29 -34.78 -18.20
C ASP A 596 18.02 -35.16 -19.00
N GLU A 597 18.13 -36.15 -19.88
CA GLU A 597 16.97 -36.77 -20.54
C GLU A 597 16.23 -37.65 -19.51
N GLY A 598 15.30 -37.08 -18.76
CA GLY A 598 14.70 -37.86 -17.66
C GLY A 598 13.40 -37.40 -17.01
N SER A 599 12.79 -36.25 -17.33
CA SER A 599 11.36 -35.97 -17.06
C SER A 599 10.95 -34.63 -17.64
N ARG A 600 10.31 -34.63 -18.82
CA ARG A 600 9.66 -33.43 -19.37
C ARG A 600 8.33 -33.22 -18.66
N ASP A 601 8.30 -32.43 -17.58
CA ASP A 601 7.07 -31.85 -17.04
C ASP A 601 6.95 -30.41 -17.56
N ASP A 602 6.46 -30.29 -18.80
CA ASP A 602 6.31 -29.03 -19.54
C ASP A 602 5.14 -28.21 -18.94
N ARG A 603 5.40 -27.52 -17.82
CA ARG A 603 4.42 -26.63 -17.18
C ARG A 603 4.39 -25.28 -17.88
N THR A 604 3.86 -25.25 -19.09
CA THR A 604 3.47 -23.99 -19.74
C THR A 604 2.25 -23.41 -19.03
N VAL A 605 2.40 -22.30 -18.30
CA VAL A 605 1.28 -21.59 -17.66
C VAL A 605 0.76 -20.49 -18.61
N GLY A 606 -0.42 -20.70 -19.18
CA GLY A 606 -1.13 -19.67 -19.94
C GLY A 606 -1.82 -18.67 -19.00
N ALA A 607 -1.69 -17.37 -19.25
CA ALA A 607 -2.39 -16.33 -18.49
C ALA A 607 -3.29 -15.48 -19.42
N ILE A 608 -4.55 -15.27 -19.04
CA ILE A 608 -5.49 -14.38 -19.75
C ILE A 608 -5.78 -13.16 -18.91
N ARG A 609 -5.54 -11.98 -19.49
CA ARG A 609 -5.74 -10.69 -18.84
C ARG A 609 -7.07 -10.07 -19.30
N GLY A 610 -8.02 -9.91 -18.36
CA GLY A 610 -9.23 -9.12 -18.53
C GLY A 610 -10.40 -9.81 -19.24
N VAL A 611 -11.25 -10.51 -18.47
CA VAL A 611 -12.60 -10.91 -18.89
C VAL A 611 -13.60 -9.94 -18.26
N ARG A 612 -14.16 -8.99 -19.02
CA ARG A 612 -15.22 -8.09 -18.51
C ARG A 612 -16.60 -8.74 -18.62
N PRO A 613 -17.43 -8.77 -17.55
CA PRO A 613 -18.87 -9.03 -17.68
C PRO A 613 -19.64 -7.75 -18.06
N ALA A 614 -20.77 -7.90 -18.76
CA ALA A 614 -21.59 -6.77 -19.22
C ALA A 614 -22.47 -6.18 -18.08
N PRO A 615 -22.62 -4.84 -17.96
CA PRO A 615 -23.47 -4.24 -16.95
C PRO A 615 -24.92 -4.08 -17.46
N ARG A 616 -25.90 -4.48 -16.65
CA ARG A 616 -27.27 -3.93 -16.70
C ARG A 616 -27.79 -3.65 -15.27
N TRP A 617 -27.75 -2.37 -14.93
CA TRP A 617 -28.63 -1.52 -14.09
C TRP A 617 -28.84 -1.74 -12.57
N VAL A 618 -28.55 -0.65 -11.84
CA VAL A 618 -29.25 0.11 -10.75
C VAL A 618 -29.97 -0.59 -9.56
N ALA A 619 -29.33 -0.44 -8.37
CA ALA A 619 -29.78 -0.23 -6.97
C ALA A 619 -30.73 -1.23 -6.24
N PRO A 620 -30.79 -1.33 -4.88
CA PRO A 620 -30.15 -0.52 -3.81
C PRO A 620 -29.35 -1.30 -2.73
N SER A 621 -28.57 -0.54 -1.95
CA SER A 621 -28.00 -0.82 -0.60
C SER A 621 -27.93 -2.27 -0.08
N SER A 622 -26.75 -2.88 -0.18
CA SER A 622 -26.06 -3.62 0.90
C SER A 622 -24.72 -4.10 0.36
N GLY A 623 -23.65 -3.82 1.11
CA GLY A 623 -22.27 -3.98 0.67
C GLY A 623 -21.86 -5.45 0.51
N LEU A 624 -21.27 -5.74 -0.65
CA LEU A 624 -20.18 -6.71 -0.89
C LEU A 624 -20.01 -6.78 -2.42
N ARG A 625 -19.09 -5.97 -2.97
CA ARG A 625 -18.60 -6.16 -4.34
C ARG A 625 -17.45 -7.17 -4.29
N ALA A 626 -17.74 -8.43 -4.60
CA ALA A 626 -16.71 -9.40 -4.95
C ALA A 626 -16.33 -9.18 -6.42
N GLU A 627 -15.23 -8.46 -6.67
CA GLU A 627 -14.53 -8.51 -7.95
C GLU A 627 -13.55 -9.69 -7.90
N ALA A 628 -13.98 -10.85 -8.38
CA ALA A 628 -13.08 -11.96 -8.66
C ALA A 628 -12.32 -11.67 -9.96
N GLY A 629 -11.21 -10.95 -9.83
CA GLY A 629 -10.12 -11.01 -10.82
C GLY A 629 -9.28 -12.25 -10.51
N LEU A 630 -9.37 -13.27 -11.36
CA LEU A 630 -8.43 -14.39 -11.30
C LEU A 630 -7.21 -14.08 -12.16
N VAL A 631 -6.04 -14.29 -11.54
CA VAL A 631 -4.73 -14.47 -12.17
C VAL A 631 -4.75 -15.76 -13.00
#